data_AF-A0A0P0X4V9-F1
#
_entry.id   AF-A0A0P0X4V9-F1
#
_cell.length_a   1.000
_cell.length_b   1.000
_cell.length_c   1.000
_cell.angle_alpha   90.00
_cell.angle_beta   90.00
_cell.angle_gamma   90.00
#
_symmetry.space_group_name_H-M   'P 1'
#
loop_
_entity.id
_entity.type
_entity.pdbx_description
1 polymer ?
#
loop_
_entity_poly.entity_id
_entity_poly.type
_entity_poly.pdbx_seq_one_letter_code
_entity_poly.pdbx_strand_id
1 'polypeptide(L)'
;MYVRDNFVFWQADEGDSGGEGSKVCCHYKLDRAKLPAVLFVDPVTGQLMEKLHHITDPTDFLMAAEKFIDSKSFISTTTRANRITYHRLTVVGKEFGGQCGVDALFAYCRSVIGVEQPFRVMRMPATAGAKEEVREDKDVSFEQLGLNMSTVYVLLD
;
A
#
# COMPACT_ATOMS: atom_id res chain seq x y z
N MET A 1 -14.51 5.20 11.37
CA MET A 1 -13.12 5.05 11.82
C MET A 1 -12.41 4.20 10.80
N TYR A 2 -11.53 4.77 9.98
CA TYR A 2 -10.81 4.04 8.94
C TYR A 2 -9.46 3.59 9.52
N VAL A 3 -9.29 2.29 9.70
CA VAL A 3 -7.94 1.71 9.88
C VAL A 3 -7.32 1.69 8.49
N ARG A 4 -6.28 2.50 8.28
CA ARG A 4 -5.52 2.47 7.03
C ARG A 4 -4.69 1.19 7.03
N ASP A 5 -4.61 0.48 5.91
CA ASP A 5 -3.67 -0.62 5.68
C ASP A 5 -2.26 -0.06 5.47
N ASN A 6 -1.78 0.68 6.46
CA ASN A 6 -0.42 1.19 6.52
C ASN A 6 0.38 0.30 7.47
N PHE A 7 1.59 -0.05 7.05
CA PHE A 7 2.57 -0.68 7.92
C PHE A 7 2.92 0.26 9.06
N VAL A 8 2.91 -0.27 10.27
CA VAL A 8 3.49 0.41 11.43
C VAL A 8 4.82 -0.26 11.71
N PHE A 9 5.90 0.43 11.40
CA PHE A 9 7.22 0.02 11.89
C PHE A 9 7.35 0.48 13.32
N TRP A 10 7.62 -0.48 14.20
CA TRP A 10 7.96 -0.19 15.57
C TRP A 10 9.26 -0.92 15.91
N GLN A 11 10.25 -0.15 16.37
CA GLN A 11 11.52 -0.67 16.86
C GLN A 11 11.45 -0.74 18.39
N ALA A 12 11.57 -1.95 18.92
CA ALA A 12 11.78 -2.17 20.35
C ALA A 12 13.27 -2.03 20.65
N ASP A 13 13.67 -1.08 21.50
CA ASP A 13 15.05 -0.96 21.97
C ASP A 13 15.22 -1.60 23.35
N GLU A 14 16.43 -2.08 23.66
CA GLU A 14 16.76 -2.70 24.95
C GLU A 14 16.48 -1.80 26.17
N GLY A 15 16.51 -0.47 25.97
CA GLY A 15 16.31 0.53 27.02
C GLY A 15 14.86 0.76 27.45
N ASP A 16 13.84 0.26 26.72
CA ASP A 16 12.44 0.53 27.03
C ASP A 16 11.87 -0.49 28.04
N SER A 17 12.29 -0.35 29.29
CA SER A 17 11.92 -1.22 30.41
C SER A 17 10.63 -0.81 31.12
N GLY A 18 10.08 0.39 30.85
CA GLY A 18 8.91 0.93 31.56
C GLY A 18 7.86 1.63 30.68
N GLY A 19 8.07 1.76 29.37
CA GLY A 19 7.19 2.48 28.47
C GLY A 19 6.19 1.61 27.70
N GLU A 20 5.57 2.22 26.70
CA GLU A 20 4.64 1.56 25.78
C GLU A 20 5.30 0.39 25.05
N GLY A 21 6.62 0.44 24.82
CA GLY A 21 7.35 -0.66 24.21
C GLY A 21 7.36 -1.93 25.04
N SER A 22 7.36 -1.83 26.37
CA SER A 22 7.20 -3.01 27.22
C SER A 22 5.87 -3.72 26.98
N LYS A 23 4.78 -2.97 26.72
CA LYS A 23 3.46 -3.56 26.42
C LYS A 23 3.48 -4.29 25.09
N VAL A 24 4.09 -3.70 24.07
CA VAL A 24 4.22 -4.32 22.74
C VAL A 24 5.11 -5.57 22.81
N CYS A 25 6.25 -5.50 23.52
CA CYS A 25 7.14 -6.63 23.78
C CYS A 25 6.40 -7.78 24.49
N CYS A 26 5.61 -7.49 25.53
CA CYS A 26 4.81 -8.50 26.22
C CYS A 26 3.72 -9.09 25.33
N HIS A 27 3.01 -8.25 24.57
CA HIS A 27 1.91 -8.68 23.69
C HIS A 27 2.40 -9.64 22.60
N TYR A 28 3.49 -9.30 21.92
CA TYR A 28 4.08 -10.11 20.85
C TYR A 28 5.13 -11.11 21.33
N LYS A 29 5.32 -11.25 22.65
CA LYS A 29 6.28 -12.15 23.29
C LYS A 29 7.68 -12.00 22.68
N LEU A 30 8.18 -10.77 22.67
CA LEU A 30 9.55 -10.49 22.23
C LEU A 30 10.54 -10.90 23.31
N ASP A 31 11.60 -11.57 22.90
CA ASP A 31 12.74 -11.85 23.77
C ASP A 31 13.56 -10.57 23.93
N ARG A 32 13.60 -10.04 25.16
CA ARG A 32 14.33 -8.81 25.46
C ARG A 32 15.82 -8.91 25.16
N ALA A 33 16.39 -10.12 25.20
CA ALA A 33 17.80 -10.36 24.88
C ALA A 33 18.10 -10.32 23.36
N LYS A 34 17.06 -10.23 22.51
CA LYS A 34 17.18 -10.18 21.04
C LYS A 34 16.73 -8.85 20.45
N LEU A 35 16.67 -7.81 21.27
CA LEU A 35 16.37 -6.46 20.79
C LEU A 35 17.65 -5.84 20.18
N PRO A 36 17.54 -4.96 19.16
CA PRO A 36 16.30 -4.46 18.58
C PRO A 36 15.63 -5.45 17.61
N ALA A 37 14.29 -5.34 17.55
CA ALA A 37 13.46 -6.15 16.66
C ALA A 37 12.51 -5.27 15.83
N VAL A 38 12.27 -5.69 14.58
CA VAL A 38 11.26 -5.11 13.67
C VAL A 38 10.12 -6.11 13.53
N LEU A 39 8.89 -5.61 13.70
CA LEU A 39 7.68 -6.43 13.63
C LEU A 39 6.89 -6.11 12.36
N PHE A 40 6.47 -7.15 11.65
CA PHE A 40 5.46 -7.07 10.59
C PHE A 40 4.13 -7.51 11.18
N VAL A 41 3.24 -6.54 11.41
CA VAL A 41 1.94 -6.75 12.04
C VAL A 41 0.84 -6.38 11.04
N ASP A 42 -0.16 -7.26 10.93
CA ASP A 42 -1.40 -6.98 10.23
C ASP A 42 -2.18 -5.87 10.95
N PRO A 43 -2.34 -4.68 10.35
CA PRO A 43 -3.02 -3.57 11.02
C PRO A 43 -4.51 -3.83 11.27
N VAL A 44 -5.13 -4.77 10.53
CA VAL A 44 -6.56 -5.09 10.66
C VAL A 44 -6.80 -6.08 11.80
N THR A 45 -6.01 -7.15 11.87
CA THR A 45 -6.22 -8.23 12.85
C THR A 45 -5.33 -8.12 14.09
N GLY A 46 -4.26 -7.31 14.03
CA GLY A 46 -3.19 -7.31 15.04
C GLY A 46 -2.31 -8.56 14.98
N GLN A 47 -2.48 -9.43 13.98
CA GLN A 47 -1.68 -10.64 13.84
C GLN A 47 -0.24 -10.30 13.52
N LEU A 48 0.68 -10.85 14.31
CA LEU A 48 2.10 -10.80 14.01
C LEU A 48 2.44 -11.79 12.90
N MET A 49 2.97 -11.28 11.79
CA MET A 49 3.29 -12.06 10.61
C MET A 49 4.76 -12.47 10.60
N GLU A 50 5.68 -11.54 10.90
CA GLU A 50 7.11 -11.81 10.93
C GLU A 50 7.82 -10.95 12.01
N LYS A 51 8.90 -11.49 12.57
CA LYS A 51 9.78 -10.80 13.53
C LYS A 51 11.20 -10.90 13.01
N LEU A 52 11.82 -9.76 12.78
CA LEU A 52 13.22 -9.69 12.38
C LEU A 52 14.05 -9.13 13.53
N HIS A 53 15.12 -9.83 13.88
CA HIS A 53 16.05 -9.44 14.92
C HIS A 53 17.39 -9.07 14.27
N HIS A 54 18.03 -8.00 14.76
CA HIS A 54 19.36 -7.59 14.29
C HIS A 54 19.48 -7.53 12.75
N ILE A 55 18.53 -6.87 12.09
CA ILE A 55 18.56 -6.71 10.63
C ILE A 55 19.87 -6.00 10.25
N THR A 56 20.76 -6.73 9.59
CA THR A 56 22.03 -6.21 9.07
C THR A 56 21.99 -6.07 7.55
N ASP A 57 21.17 -6.88 6.87
CA ASP A 57 20.92 -6.80 5.44
C ASP A 57 19.52 -6.18 5.16
N PRO A 58 19.45 -5.02 4.48
CA PRO A 58 18.20 -4.44 4.01
C PRO A 58 17.35 -5.39 3.15
N THR A 59 17.96 -6.37 2.50
CA THR A 59 17.28 -7.35 1.65
C THR A 59 16.37 -8.27 2.45
N ASP A 60 16.77 -8.67 3.66
CA ASP A 60 15.96 -9.50 4.55
C ASP A 60 14.67 -8.78 4.97
N PHE A 61 14.78 -7.48 5.23
CA PHE A 61 13.63 -6.63 5.50
C PHE A 61 12.67 -6.55 4.31
N LEU A 62 13.21 -6.35 3.11
CA LEU A 62 12.40 -6.27 1.89
C LEU A 62 11.69 -7.59 1.61
N MET A 63 12.37 -8.73 1.78
CA MET A 63 11.76 -10.05 1.61
C MET A 63 10.63 -10.31 2.63
N ALA A 64 10.79 -9.88 3.89
CA ALA A 64 9.73 -9.98 4.90
C ALA A 64 8.53 -9.08 4.57
N ALA A 65 8.81 -7.86 4.08
CA ALA A 65 7.78 -6.94 3.61
C ALA A 65 7.02 -7.52 2.41
N GLU A 66 7.72 -8.12 1.45
CA GLU A 66 7.13 -8.78 0.28
C GLU A 66 6.20 -9.92 0.69
N LYS A 67 6.62 -10.81 1.60
CA LYS A 67 5.75 -11.88 2.12
C LYS A 67 4.46 -11.33 2.73
N PHE A 68 4.56 -10.25 3.52
CA PHE A 68 3.38 -9.59 4.08
C PHE A 68 2.48 -9.08 2.97
N ILE A 69 3.05 -8.37 2.00
CA ILE A 69 2.33 -7.78 0.87
C ILE A 69 1.61 -8.87 0.06
N ASP A 70 2.30 -9.98 -0.23
CA ASP A 70 1.75 -11.10 -1.00
C ASP A 70 0.67 -11.87 -0.21
N SER A 71 0.83 -12.01 1.10
CA SER A 71 -0.16 -12.66 1.97
C SER A 71 -1.47 -11.85 2.05
N LYS A 72 -1.37 -10.54 1.85
CA LYS A 72 -2.50 -9.63 1.78
C LYS A 72 -2.98 -9.60 0.34
N SER A 73 -3.97 -10.44 0.04
CA SER A 73 -4.70 -10.45 -1.25
C SER A 73 -5.42 -9.12 -1.57
N PHE A 74 -5.22 -8.09 -0.76
CA PHE A 74 -5.72 -6.73 -0.86
C PHE A 74 -4.61 -5.76 -0.43
N ILE A 75 -4.04 -5.03 -1.39
CA ILE A 75 -3.26 -3.83 -1.11
C ILE A 75 -4.22 -2.64 -1.25
N SER A 76 -4.74 -2.19 -0.11
CA SER A 76 -5.38 -0.89 0.05
C SER A 76 -4.29 0.12 0.38
N THR A 77 -3.95 1.00 -0.55
CA THR A 77 -3.06 2.12 -0.27
C THR A 77 -3.91 3.38 -0.19
N THR A 78 -3.84 4.07 0.94
CA THR A 78 -4.47 5.37 1.18
C THR A 78 -3.71 6.49 0.48
N THR A 79 -4.44 7.29 -0.29
CA THR A 79 -3.96 8.38 -1.15
C THR A 79 -3.71 9.68 -0.38
N ARG A 80 -2.50 10.23 -0.49
CA ARG A 80 -2.28 11.52 -1.15
C ARG A 80 -1.52 11.18 -2.44
N ALA A 81 -1.98 11.65 -3.59
CA ALA A 81 -1.51 11.34 -4.96
C ALA A 81 -1.99 10.00 -5.58
N ASN A 82 -2.76 10.10 -6.68
CA ASN A 82 -3.26 9.00 -7.51
C ASN A 82 -2.13 8.03 -7.84
N ARG A 83 -2.19 6.83 -7.28
CA ARG A 83 -1.15 5.81 -7.43
C ARG A 83 -1.54 4.79 -8.51
N ILE A 84 -0.64 4.50 -9.44
CA ILE A 84 -0.75 3.44 -10.45
C ILE A 84 0.18 2.29 -10.05
N THR A 85 -0.30 1.04 -10.09
CA THR A 85 0.48 -0.19 -9.79
C THR A 85 0.59 -1.08 -11.02
N TYR A 86 1.80 -1.53 -11.37
CA TYR A 86 2.10 -2.50 -12.45
C TYR A 86 2.37 -3.92 -11.91
N HIS A 87 2.26 -4.93 -12.78
CA HIS A 87 2.60 -6.35 -12.53
C HIS A 87 4.08 -6.65 -12.13
N ARG A 88 4.90 -5.61 -11.95
CA ARG A 88 6.14 -5.60 -11.18
C ARG A 88 6.05 -4.42 -10.24
N LEU A 89 5.73 -4.68 -8.96
CA LEU A 89 5.37 -3.80 -7.84
C LEU A 89 5.97 -2.37 -7.83
N THR A 90 5.65 -1.57 -8.84
CA THR A 90 6.06 -0.18 -8.96
C THR A 90 4.82 0.64 -8.76
N VAL A 91 4.81 1.42 -7.69
CA VAL A 91 3.65 2.19 -7.29
C VAL A 91 3.97 3.67 -7.48
N VAL A 92 3.41 4.27 -8.53
CA VAL A 92 3.77 5.63 -8.95
C VAL A 92 2.67 6.61 -8.57
N GLY A 93 2.99 7.65 -7.79
CA GLY A 93 2.03 8.67 -7.36
C GLY A 93 1.99 9.90 -8.27
N LYS A 94 0.79 10.35 -8.62
CA LYS A 94 0.53 11.56 -9.41
C LYS A 94 -0.71 12.29 -8.93
N GLU A 95 -0.66 13.61 -8.81
CA GLU A 95 -1.82 14.41 -8.43
C GLU A 95 -2.56 14.93 -9.67
N PHE A 96 -3.89 14.83 -9.65
CA PHE A 96 -4.81 15.38 -10.64
C PHE A 96 -5.85 16.22 -9.90
N GLY A 97 -6.22 17.37 -10.46
CA GLY A 97 -7.33 18.17 -9.93
C GLY A 97 -8.68 17.47 -10.19
N GLY A 98 -9.69 17.71 -9.36
CA GLY A 98 -11.01 17.07 -9.50
C GLY A 98 -11.71 17.36 -10.85
N GLN A 99 -11.47 18.57 -11.39
CA GLN A 99 -11.97 19.02 -12.69
C GLN A 99 -11.10 18.58 -13.88
N CYS A 100 -10.01 17.84 -13.63
CA CYS A 100 -9.20 17.26 -14.69
C CYS A 100 -10.01 16.16 -15.39
N GLY A 101 -9.85 16.02 -16.71
CA GLY A 101 -10.43 14.90 -17.45
C GLY A 101 -9.74 13.58 -17.09
N VAL A 102 -10.49 12.47 -17.07
CA VAL A 102 -9.91 11.15 -16.77
C VAL A 102 -8.92 10.70 -17.85
N ASP A 103 -9.00 11.24 -19.06
CA ASP A 103 -8.00 11.06 -20.12
C ASP A 103 -6.57 11.44 -19.68
N ALA A 104 -6.42 12.40 -18.76
CA ALA A 104 -5.12 12.74 -18.18
C ALA A 104 -4.52 11.59 -17.34
N LEU A 105 -5.36 10.77 -16.69
CA LEU A 105 -4.93 9.54 -16.01
C LEU A 105 -4.34 8.57 -17.02
N PHE A 106 -5.05 8.30 -18.12
CA PHE A 106 -4.63 7.36 -19.15
C PHE A 106 -3.38 7.84 -19.90
N ALA A 107 -3.27 9.14 -20.19
CA ALA A 107 -2.07 9.75 -20.74
C ALA A 107 -0.87 9.55 -19.81
N TYR A 108 -1.07 9.72 -18.50
CA TYR A 108 -0.04 9.46 -17.51
C TYR A 108 0.33 7.97 -17.44
N CYS A 109 -0.66 7.06 -17.40
CA CYS A 109 -0.42 5.62 -17.48
C CYS A 109 0.45 5.27 -18.69
N ARG A 110 0.11 5.75 -19.89
CA ARG A 110 0.90 5.53 -21.13
C ARG A 110 2.33 6.08 -21.02
N SER A 111 2.50 7.24 -20.36
CA SER A 111 3.84 7.83 -20.17
C SER A 111 4.74 6.99 -19.27
N VAL A 112 4.15 6.23 -18.34
CA VAL A 112 4.89 5.41 -17.37
C VAL A 112 5.06 3.96 -17.86
N ILE A 113 4.06 3.39 -18.55
CA ILE A 113 4.09 2.03 -19.10
C ILE A 113 4.97 1.94 -20.35
N GLY A 114 4.97 3.00 -21.15
CA GLY A 114 5.32 2.92 -22.57
C GLY A 114 4.06 2.71 -23.42
N VAL A 115 4.00 3.39 -24.56
CA VAL A 115 2.80 3.50 -25.41
C VAL A 115 2.39 2.17 -26.06
N GLU A 116 3.30 1.20 -26.12
CA GLU A 116 3.11 -0.04 -26.89
C GLU A 116 2.37 -1.16 -26.14
N GLN A 117 2.23 -1.07 -24.81
CA GLN A 117 1.58 -2.13 -24.04
C GLN A 117 0.09 -1.79 -23.79
N PRO A 118 -0.85 -2.67 -24.18
CA PRO A 118 -2.24 -2.53 -23.78
C PRO A 118 -2.37 -2.64 -22.26
N PHE A 119 -3.28 -1.87 -21.68
CA PHE A 119 -3.53 -1.87 -20.25
C PHE A 119 -4.97 -1.48 -19.94
N ARG A 120 -5.42 -1.91 -18.76
CA ARG A 120 -6.74 -1.60 -18.19
C ARG A 120 -6.57 -0.91 -16.86
N VAL A 121 -7.38 0.11 -16.61
CA VAL A 121 -7.41 0.82 -15.33
C VAL A 121 -8.58 0.28 -14.52
N MET A 122 -8.32 -0.29 -13.36
CA MET A 122 -9.32 -0.78 -12.43
C MET A 122 -9.39 0.13 -11.21
N ARG A 123 -10.56 0.26 -10.60
CA ARG A 123 -10.75 0.88 -9.29
C ARG A 123 -11.47 -0.07 -8.37
N MET A 124 -11.41 0.22 -7.08
CA MET A 124 -12.21 -0.46 -6.08
C MET A 124 -13.07 0.59 -5.37
N PRO A 125 -14.38 0.65 -5.65
CA PRO A 125 -15.29 1.55 -4.95
C PRO A 125 -15.33 1.18 -3.47
N ALA A 126 -15.39 2.20 -2.60
CA ALA A 126 -15.49 1.96 -1.15
C ALA A 126 -16.78 1.21 -0.75
N THR A 127 -17.82 1.27 -1.60
CA THR A 127 -19.16 0.73 -1.32
C THR A 127 -19.46 -0.59 -2.02
N ALA A 128 -18.73 -0.92 -3.09
CA ALA A 128 -18.93 -2.14 -3.86
C ALA A 128 -17.62 -2.90 -3.83
N GLY A 129 -17.57 -4.04 -3.13
CA GLY A 129 -16.37 -4.89 -3.05
C GLY A 129 -15.89 -5.49 -4.38
N ALA A 130 -16.52 -5.13 -5.50
CA ALA A 130 -16.14 -5.54 -6.83
C ALA A 130 -15.17 -4.53 -7.45
N LYS A 131 -14.17 -5.03 -8.18
CA LYS A 131 -13.30 -4.19 -8.99
C LYS A 131 -14.11 -3.67 -10.19
N GLU A 132 -14.08 -2.36 -10.40
CA GLU A 132 -14.72 -1.72 -11.54
C GLU A 132 -13.66 -1.22 -12.51
N GLU A 133 -13.90 -1.36 -13.81
CA GLU A 133 -13.01 -0.82 -14.82
C GLU A 133 -13.31 0.67 -15.05
N VAL A 134 -12.28 1.50 -14.92
CA VAL A 134 -12.33 2.91 -15.31
C VAL A 134 -12.10 2.95 -16.82
N ARG A 135 -13.00 3.61 -17.55
CA ARG A 135 -12.87 3.81 -19.00
C ARG A 135 -12.23 5.16 -19.29
N GLU A 136 -11.46 5.21 -20.37
CA GLU A 136 -10.94 6.48 -20.88
C GLU A 136 -12.08 7.27 -21.54
N ASP A 137 -12.33 8.47 -21.04
CA ASP A 137 -13.35 9.37 -21.56
C ASP A 137 -12.87 10.82 -21.41
N LYS A 138 -12.93 11.60 -22.49
CA LYS A 138 -12.45 12.99 -22.50
C LYS A 138 -13.47 13.96 -21.90
N ASP A 139 -14.72 13.56 -21.81
CA ASP A 139 -15.83 14.40 -21.34
C ASP A 139 -16.18 14.13 -19.87
N VAL A 140 -15.42 13.24 -19.22
CA VAL A 140 -15.64 12.83 -17.83
C VAL A 140 -14.45 13.22 -16.96
N SER A 141 -14.73 13.96 -15.90
CA SER A 141 -13.76 14.37 -14.90
C SER A 141 -13.56 13.34 -13.79
N PHE A 142 -12.45 13.46 -13.06
CA PHE A 142 -12.20 12.65 -11.86
C PHE A 142 -13.34 12.80 -10.82
N GLU A 143 -13.88 14.01 -10.66
CA GLU A 143 -14.98 14.28 -9.75
C GLU A 143 -16.27 13.57 -10.15
N GLN A 144 -16.62 13.57 -11.44
CA GLN A 144 -17.81 12.86 -11.95
C GLN A 144 -17.72 11.34 -11.75
N LEU A 145 -16.52 10.78 -11.84
CA LEU A 145 -16.30 9.36 -11.52
C LEU A 145 -16.24 9.11 -10.01
N GLY A 146 -16.15 10.12 -9.15
CA GLY A 146 -15.88 9.91 -7.73
C GLY A 146 -14.48 9.36 -7.48
N LEU A 147 -13.52 9.64 -8.35
CA LEU A 147 -12.10 9.27 -8.19
C LEU A 147 -11.35 10.18 -7.21
N ASN A 148 -12.05 11.11 -6.58
CA ASN A 148 -11.49 11.95 -5.52
C ASN A 148 -10.92 11.07 -4.40
N MET A 149 -9.62 11.22 -4.13
CA MET A 149 -8.90 10.43 -3.11
C MET A 149 -8.97 8.90 -3.34
N SER A 150 -9.18 8.46 -4.58
CA SER A 150 -9.29 7.05 -4.92
C SER A 150 -7.93 6.43 -5.29
N THR A 151 -7.89 5.10 -5.24
CA THR A 151 -6.79 4.29 -5.74
C THR A 151 -7.24 3.54 -6.98
N VAL A 152 -6.41 3.56 -8.01
CA VAL A 152 -6.60 2.80 -9.23
C VAL A 152 -5.47 1.78 -9.38
N TYR A 153 -5.75 0.70 -10.07
CA TYR A 153 -4.81 -0.37 -10.39
C TYR A 153 -4.66 -0.42 -11.90
N VAL A 154 -3.45 -0.64 -12.39
CA VAL A 154 -3.23 -0.80 -13.83
C VAL A 154 -2.86 -2.25 -14.12
N LEU A 155 -3.72 -2.93 -14.86
CA LEU A 155 -3.48 -4.27 -15.33
C LEU A 155 -2.88 -4.16 -16.73
N LEU A 156 -1.72 -4.76 -16.95
CA LEU A 156 -1.15 -4.92 -18.29
C LEU A 156 -1.82 -6.14 -18.91
N ASP A 157 -2.27 -6.02 -20.16
CA ASP A 157 -2.85 -7.15 -20.93
C ASP A 157 -1.76 -7.97 -21.63
#